data_AF-A0A3Q0JKJ5-F1
#
_entry.id   AF-A0A3Q0JKJ5-F1
#
_cell.length_a   1.000
_cell.length_b   1.000
_cell.length_c   1.000
_cell.angle_alpha   90.00
_cell.angle_beta   90.00
_cell.angle_gamma   90.00
#
_symmetry.space_group_name_H-M   'P 1'
#
loop_
_entity.id
_entity.type
_entity.pdbx_description
1 polymer ?
#
loop_
_entity_poly.entity_id
_entity_poly.type
_entity_poly.pdbx_seq_one_letter_code
_entity_poly.pdbx_strand_id
1 'polypeptide(L)'
;MSLPVALQYLVTTETILADIPELSYMLAWARVPPIQALAYFSRQFPPHPITAQYAVRVLSSYPADAVLFYTPQLVQTLRHDTMGYIVEFIKSISQRSQVVGHQLIWNMKTNMYLDEDMTEKDPIHSMTRWISLVQALG
;
A
#
# COMPACT_ATOMS: atom_id res chain seq x y z
N MET A 1 -4.54 24.06 -8.10
CA MET A 1 -3.20 23.81 -7.54
C MET A 1 -3.35 23.84 -6.02
N SER A 2 -3.53 22.68 -5.38
CA SER A 2 -3.62 22.61 -3.91
C SER A 2 -2.23 22.38 -3.32
N LEU A 3 -1.93 22.99 -2.17
CA LEU A 3 -0.65 22.84 -1.49
C LEU A 3 -0.58 21.42 -0.89
N PRO A 4 0.39 20.56 -1.25
CA PRO A 4 0.45 19.18 -0.73
C PRO A 4 0.49 19.13 0.80
N VAL A 5 1.19 20.09 1.42
CA VAL A 5 1.35 20.21 2.88
C VAL A 5 0.03 20.48 3.59
N ALA A 6 -0.96 21.10 2.92
CA ALA A 6 -2.23 21.40 3.56
C ALA A 6 -3.10 20.14 3.81
N LEU A 7 -2.81 19.02 3.15
CA LEU A 7 -3.57 17.79 3.31
C LEU A 7 -3.51 17.25 4.74
N GLN A 8 -2.40 17.45 5.46
CA GLN A 8 -2.20 16.98 6.83
C GLN A 8 -3.17 17.63 7.85
N TYR A 9 -3.73 18.79 7.51
CA TYR A 9 -4.71 19.47 8.37
C TYR A 9 -6.14 19.01 8.10
N LEU A 10 -6.42 18.56 6.88
CA LEU A 10 -7.72 17.99 6.51
C LEU A 10 -7.83 16.52 6.95
N VAL A 11 -6.75 15.76 6.76
CA VAL A 11 -6.71 14.32 6.98
C VAL A 11 -5.99 14.02 8.29
N THR A 12 -6.77 13.86 9.35
CA THR A 12 -6.32 13.50 10.69
C THR A 12 -7.05 12.24 11.15
N THR A 13 -6.54 11.57 12.18
CA THR A 13 -7.23 10.41 12.78
C THR A 13 -8.65 10.76 13.21
N GLU A 14 -8.87 11.94 13.78
CA GLU A 14 -10.19 12.41 14.23
C GLU A 14 -11.14 12.63 13.06
N THR A 15 -10.69 13.33 12.02
CA THR A 15 -11.54 13.62 10.85
C THR A 15 -11.89 12.35 10.06
N ILE A 16 -10.97 11.38 10.00
CA ILE A 16 -11.21 10.05 9.42
C ILE A 16 -12.23 9.26 10.24
N LEU A 17 -12.08 9.19 11.56
CA LEU A 17 -13.02 8.46 12.43
C LEU A 17 -14.42 9.08 12.41
N ALA A 18 -14.50 10.40 12.25
CA ALA A 18 -15.76 11.13 12.13
C ALA A 18 -16.40 11.02 10.73
N ASP A 19 -15.73 10.41 9.74
CA ASP A 19 -16.18 10.29 8.34
C ASP A 19 -16.76 11.59 7.79
N ILE A 20 -16.01 12.69 7.97
CA ILE A 20 -16.50 14.01 7.58
C ILE A 20 -16.59 14.11 6.04
N PRO A 21 -17.62 14.78 5.49
CA PRO A 21 -17.82 14.86 4.03
C PRO A 21 -16.67 15.56 3.31
N GLU A 22 -15.93 16.45 3.99
CA GLU A 22 -14.78 17.17 3.45
C GLU A 22 -13.60 16.24 3.11
N LEU A 23 -13.56 15.01 3.63
CA LEU A 23 -12.54 14.03 3.24
C LEU A 23 -12.57 13.76 1.74
N SER A 24 -13.74 13.86 1.09
CA SER A 24 -13.89 13.67 -0.35
C SER A 24 -12.96 14.57 -1.19
N TYR A 25 -12.60 15.76 -0.69
CA TYR A 25 -11.65 16.66 -1.35
C TYR A 25 -10.25 16.06 -1.48
N MET A 26 -9.89 15.11 -0.61
CA MET A 26 -8.64 14.34 -0.71
C MET A 26 -8.52 13.66 -2.09
N LEU A 27 -9.60 13.10 -2.63
CA LEU A 27 -9.58 12.39 -3.92
C LEU A 27 -9.17 13.29 -5.09
N ALA A 28 -9.35 14.60 -4.99
CA ALA A 28 -8.95 15.58 -6.00
C ALA A 28 -7.63 16.27 -5.67
N TRP A 29 -7.02 15.99 -4.50
CA TRP A 29 -5.83 16.71 -4.04
C TRP A 29 -4.59 16.44 -4.89
N ALA A 30 -3.63 17.37 -4.89
CA ALA A 30 -2.32 17.15 -5.48
C ALA A 30 -1.63 15.92 -4.85
N ARG A 31 -0.79 15.24 -5.62
CA ARG A 31 -0.05 14.06 -5.12
C ARG A 31 0.95 14.44 -4.02
N VAL A 32 1.10 13.55 -3.04
CA VAL A 32 2.12 13.62 -1.98
C VAL A 32 3.30 12.68 -2.29
N PRO A 33 4.42 12.75 -1.54
CA PRO A 33 5.49 11.76 -1.64
C PRO A 33 5.00 10.33 -1.35
N PRO A 34 5.62 9.28 -1.94
CA PRO A 34 5.17 7.89 -1.76
C PRO A 34 5.08 7.45 -0.31
N ILE A 35 6.04 7.86 0.53
CA ILE A 35 6.05 7.52 1.95
C ILE A 35 4.82 8.06 2.71
N GLN A 36 4.34 9.25 2.35
CA GLN A 36 3.12 9.82 2.94
C GLN A 36 1.88 9.07 2.47
N ALA A 37 1.83 8.67 1.20
CA ALA A 37 0.74 7.85 0.69
C ALA A 37 0.70 6.47 1.38
N LEU A 38 1.86 5.85 1.60
CA LEU A 38 1.99 4.57 2.33
C LEU A 38 1.56 4.68 3.79
N ALA A 39 1.75 5.84 4.43
CA ALA A 39 1.35 6.05 5.81
C ALA A 39 -0.16 5.83 6.02
N TYR A 40 -1.01 6.12 5.03
CA TYR A 40 -2.45 5.86 5.10
C TYR A 40 -2.84 4.38 5.20
N PHE A 41 -1.92 3.46 4.88
CA PHE A 41 -2.12 2.01 5.08
C PHE A 41 -1.45 1.49 6.37
N SER A 42 -0.78 2.37 7.11
CA SER A 42 -0.15 2.03 8.38
C SER A 42 -1.13 2.18 9.54
N ARG A 43 -0.73 1.70 10.72
CA ARG A 43 -1.51 1.82 11.97
C ARG A 43 -1.67 3.27 12.48
N GLN A 44 -1.00 4.24 11.84
CA GLN A 44 -1.10 5.65 12.20
C GLN A 44 -2.46 6.25 11.82
N PHE A 45 -3.10 5.71 10.78
CA PHE A 45 -4.40 6.18 10.30
C PHE A 45 -5.44 5.07 10.39
N PRO A 46 -6.69 5.38 10.76
CA PRO A 46 -7.79 4.43 10.66
C PRO A 46 -8.01 4.02 9.20
N PRO A 47 -8.30 2.73 8.90
CA PRO A 47 -8.63 2.31 7.55
C PRO A 47 -9.86 3.06 7.02
N HIS A 48 -9.72 3.74 5.89
CA HIS A 48 -10.81 4.52 5.30
C HIS A 48 -10.78 4.50 3.76
N PRO A 49 -11.91 4.24 3.06
CA PRO A 49 -11.93 4.08 1.61
C PRO A 49 -11.35 5.27 0.84
N ILE A 50 -11.66 6.49 1.28
CA ILE A 50 -11.16 7.71 0.63
C ILE A 50 -9.64 7.82 0.74
N THR A 51 -9.08 7.54 1.92
CA THR A 51 -7.63 7.61 2.15
C THR A 51 -6.89 6.53 1.35
N ALA A 52 -7.46 5.32 1.30
CA ALA A 52 -6.93 4.20 0.52
C ALA A 52 -6.96 4.48 -0.99
N GLN A 53 -8.08 4.97 -1.53
CA GLN A 53 -8.20 5.35 -2.95
C GLN A 53 -7.20 6.44 -3.33
N TYR A 54 -7.10 7.49 -2.50
CA TYR A 54 -6.12 8.54 -2.72
C TYR A 54 -4.70 7.98 -2.72
N ALA A 55 -4.35 7.16 -1.74
CA ALA A 55 -3.02 6.59 -1.61
C ALA A 55 -2.65 5.70 -2.80
N VAL A 56 -3.55 4.81 -3.25
CA VAL A 56 -3.36 4.00 -4.47
C VAL A 56 -3.18 4.89 -5.70
N ARG A 57 -3.99 5.94 -5.85
CA ARG A 57 -3.88 6.88 -6.97
C ARG A 57 -2.51 7.58 -6.97
N VAL A 58 -2.06 8.05 -5.80
CA VAL A 58 -0.76 8.70 -5.64
C VAL A 58 0.36 7.72 -5.99
N LEU A 59 0.38 6.53 -5.40
CA LEU A 59 1.42 5.52 -5.65
C LEU A 59 1.46 5.09 -7.13
N SER A 60 0.29 4.93 -7.76
CA SER A 60 0.17 4.56 -9.17
C SER A 60 0.69 5.64 -10.13
N SER A 61 0.72 6.91 -9.68
CA SER A 61 1.23 8.05 -10.47
C SER A 61 2.75 8.10 -10.55
N TYR A 62 3.47 7.37 -9.68
CA TYR A 62 4.92 7.30 -9.71
C TYR A 62 5.41 6.22 -10.70
N PRO A 63 6.63 6.37 -11.27
CA PRO A 63 7.27 5.29 -11.99
C PRO A 63 7.53 4.12 -11.04
N ALA A 64 7.54 2.89 -11.59
CA ALA A 64 7.69 1.68 -10.79
C ALA A 64 8.98 1.69 -9.95
N ASP A 65 10.07 2.22 -10.51
CA ASP A 65 11.38 2.33 -9.84
C ASP A 65 11.35 3.23 -8.59
N ALA A 66 10.47 4.24 -8.56
CA ALA A 66 10.31 5.09 -7.38
C ALA A 66 9.56 4.35 -6.24
N VAL A 67 8.74 3.37 -6.58
CA VAL A 67 8.00 2.54 -5.63
C VAL A 67 8.84 1.34 -5.17
N LEU A 68 9.80 0.91 -6.00
CA LEU A 68 10.70 -0.22 -5.72
C LEU A 68 11.41 -0.11 -4.36
N PHE A 69 11.87 1.10 -4.00
CA PHE A 69 12.52 1.34 -2.70
C PHE A 69 11.60 1.07 -1.50
N TYR A 70 10.29 1.07 -1.70
CA TYR A 70 9.27 0.86 -0.68
C TYR A 70 8.68 -0.56 -0.70
N THR A 71 9.28 -1.49 -1.44
CA THR A 71 8.83 -2.89 -1.51
C THR A 71 8.65 -3.52 -0.12
N PRO A 72 9.60 -3.40 0.84
CA PRO A 72 9.39 -3.96 2.17
C PRO A 72 8.15 -3.38 2.86
N GLN A 73 7.96 -2.06 2.82
CA GLN A 73 6.84 -1.39 3.46
C GLN A 73 5.51 -1.79 2.81
N LEU A 74 5.45 -1.91 1.48
CA LEU A 74 4.27 -2.37 0.75
C LEU A 74 3.86 -3.79 1.18
N VAL A 75 4.83 -4.70 1.26
CA VAL A 75 4.56 -6.07 1.71
C VAL A 75 4.03 -6.08 3.15
N GLN A 76 4.59 -5.25 4.04
CA GLN A 76 4.08 -5.14 5.42
C GLN A 76 2.66 -4.57 5.47
N THR A 77 2.29 -3.62 4.59
CA THR A 77 0.93 -3.05 4.57
C THR A 77 -0.15 -4.07 4.19
N LEU A 78 0.19 -5.16 3.48
CA LEU A 78 -0.74 -6.24 3.16
C LEU A 78 -1.33 -6.92 4.41
N ARG A 79 -0.65 -6.87 5.56
CA ARG A 79 -1.16 -7.39 6.85
C ARG A 79 -2.44 -6.70 7.30
N HIS A 80 -2.62 -5.46 6.87
CA HIS A 80 -3.69 -4.57 7.34
C HIS A 80 -4.62 -4.14 6.21
N ASP A 81 -4.49 -4.73 5.02
CA ASP A 81 -5.33 -4.41 3.86
C ASP A 81 -6.71 -5.05 3.98
N THR A 82 -7.59 -4.42 4.76
CA THR A 82 -8.96 -4.88 4.99
C THR A 82 -9.89 -4.67 3.79
N MET A 83 -9.55 -3.74 2.89
CA MET A 83 -10.39 -3.32 1.76
C MET A 83 -9.89 -3.83 0.40
N GLY A 84 -8.68 -4.38 0.32
CA GLY A 84 -8.10 -4.92 -0.92
C GLY A 84 -7.42 -3.87 -1.81
N TYR A 85 -7.22 -2.63 -1.37
CA TYR A 85 -6.64 -1.57 -2.19
C TYR A 85 -5.14 -1.78 -2.43
N ILE A 86 -4.39 -2.23 -1.42
CA ILE A 86 -2.96 -2.51 -1.56
C ILE A 86 -2.74 -3.73 -2.44
N VAL A 87 -3.57 -4.74 -2.24
CA VAL A 87 -3.66 -5.96 -3.03
C VAL A 87 -3.78 -5.64 -4.52
N GLU A 88 -4.76 -4.83 -4.93
CA GLU A 88 -4.95 -4.48 -6.34
C GLU A 88 -3.83 -3.59 -6.88
N PHE A 89 -3.30 -2.68 -6.04
CA PHE A 89 -2.15 -1.87 -6.42
C PHE A 89 -0.91 -2.73 -6.71
N ILE A 90 -0.62 -3.71 -5.85
CA ILE A 90 0.52 -4.63 -6.01
C ILE A 90 0.38 -5.47 -7.29
N LYS A 91 -0.83 -5.94 -7.64
CA LYS A 91 -1.08 -6.58 -8.95
C LYS A 91 -0.70 -5.66 -10.09
N SER A 92 -1.25 -4.45 -10.07
CA SER A 92 -1.08 -3.48 -11.14
C SER A 92 0.39 -3.12 -11.36
N ILE A 93 1.13 -2.84 -10.29
CA ILE A 93 2.54 -2.45 -10.42
C ILE A 93 3.45 -3.62 -10.81
N SER A 94 3.12 -4.85 -10.41
CA SER A 94 3.87 -6.06 -10.81
C SER A 94 3.73 -6.33 -12.31
N GLN A 95 2.55 -6.07 -12.90
CA GLN A 95 2.34 -6.16 -14.35
C GLN A 95 3.07 -5.06 -15.12
N ARG A 96 3.22 -3.88 -14.51
CA ARG A 96 3.92 -2.74 -15.13
C ARG A 96 5.44 -2.84 -15.07
N SER A 97 5.99 -3.55 -14.09
CA SER A 97 7.43 -3.74 -13.93
C SER A 97 7.76 -5.12 -13.39
N GLN A 98 8.35 -5.94 -14.26
CA GLN A 98 8.82 -7.28 -13.90
C GLN A 98 9.82 -7.23 -12.74
N VAL A 99 10.70 -6.21 -12.69
CA VAL A 99 11.68 -6.04 -11.60
C VAL A 99 10.97 -5.81 -10.27
N VAL A 100 9.97 -4.93 -10.23
CA VAL A 100 9.18 -4.70 -9.01
C VAL A 100 8.41 -5.98 -8.62
N GLY A 101 7.82 -6.68 -9.58
CA GLY A 101 7.13 -7.96 -9.34
C GLY A 101 8.04 -9.02 -8.72
N HIS A 102 9.27 -9.19 -9.24
CA HIS A 102 10.24 -10.11 -8.66
C HIS A 102 10.64 -9.71 -7.25
N GLN A 103 10.89 -8.42 -7.01
CA GLN A 103 11.30 -7.91 -5.70
C GLN A 103 10.20 -8.08 -4.65
N LEU A 104 8.93 -7.92 -5.06
CA LEU A 104 7.78 -8.24 -4.23
C LEU A 104 7.74 -9.74 -3.89
N ILE A 105 7.87 -10.64 -4.87
CA ILE A 105 7.90 -12.09 -4.60
C ILE A 105 9.03 -12.46 -3.64
N TRP A 106 10.23 -11.91 -3.87
CA TRP A 106 11.40 -12.19 -3.03
C TRP A 106 11.15 -11.73 -1.60
N ASN A 107 10.70 -10.49 -1.42
CA ASN A 107 10.38 -9.96 -0.10
C ASN A 107 9.27 -10.75 0.60
N MET A 108 8.28 -11.22 -0.17
CA MET A 108 7.22 -12.07 0.35
C MET A 108 7.74 -13.43 0.82
N LYS A 109 8.62 -14.07 0.05
CA LYS A 109 9.25 -15.35 0.43
C LYS A 109 10.11 -15.22 1.68
N THR A 110 10.88 -14.13 1.80
CA THR A 110 11.73 -13.91 2.98
C THR A 110 10.93 -13.60 4.24
N ASN A 111 9.70 -13.07 4.11
CA ASN A 111 8.79 -12.79 5.24
C ASN A 111 7.70 -13.86 5.40
N MET A 112 7.92 -15.08 4.89
CA MET A 112 6.93 -16.16 4.96
C MET A 112 6.84 -16.81 6.35
N TYR A 113 7.87 -16.64 7.17
CA TYR A 113 7.96 -17.16 8.53
C TYR A 113 8.31 -16.03 9.50
N LEU A 114 7.79 -16.12 10.72
CA LEU A 114 8.09 -15.19 11.80
C LEU A 114 9.43 -15.51 12.47
N ASP A 115 9.88 -16.76 12.35
CA ASP A 115 11.08 -17.32 12.98
C ASP A 115 12.13 -17.74 11.94
N GLU A 116 13.39 -17.82 12.39
CA GLU A 116 14.52 -18.23 11.55
C GLU A 116 14.49 -19.73 11.22
N ASP A 117 13.90 -20.54 12.12
CA ASP A 117 13.78 -21.99 11.98
C ASP A 117 12.65 -22.41 11.01
N MET A 118 11.94 -21.45 10.42
CA MET A 118 10.85 -21.67 9.46
C MET A 118 9.72 -22.56 10.01
N THR A 119 9.42 -22.47 11.31
CA THR A 119 8.38 -23.27 11.95
C THR A 119 7.07 -22.51 12.09
N GLU A 120 7.12 -21.19 12.34
CA GLU A 120 5.95 -20.34 12.50
C GLU A 120 5.65 -19.57 11.22
N LYS A 121 4.75 -20.12 10.40
CA LYS A 121 4.28 -19.42 9.21
C LYS A 121 3.62 -18.11 9.58
N ASP A 122 3.97 -17.08 8.83
CA ASP A 122 3.35 -15.78 8.97
C ASP A 122 1.83 -15.88 8.70
N PRO A 123 0.97 -15.41 9.63
CA PRO A 123 -0.47 -15.43 9.45
C PRO A 123 -0.98 -14.55 8.30
N ILE A 124 -0.10 -13.83 7.56
CA ILE A 124 -0.46 -13.26 6.25
C ILE A 124 -0.88 -14.40 5.30
N HIS A 125 -2.16 -14.76 5.38
CA HIS A 125 -2.82 -15.73 4.51
C HIS A 125 -2.76 -15.30 3.03
N SER A 126 -2.55 -14.01 2.78
CA SER A 126 -2.48 -13.46 1.44
C SER A 126 -1.16 -13.81 0.74
N MET A 127 -0.05 -14.00 1.45
CA MET A 127 1.30 -14.07 0.88
C MET A 127 1.46 -15.26 -0.10
N THR A 128 0.95 -16.42 0.27
CA THR A 128 1.00 -17.64 -0.55
C THR A 128 0.12 -17.54 -1.79
N ARG A 129 -1.06 -16.92 -1.65
CA ARG A 129 -1.98 -16.62 -2.77
C ARG A 129 -1.40 -15.55 -3.69
N TRP A 130 -0.58 -14.64 -3.15
CA TRP A 130 0.08 -13.57 -3.89
C TRP A 130 1.27 -14.03 -4.70
N ILE A 131 2.12 -14.89 -4.11
CA ILE A 131 3.23 -15.50 -4.84
C ILE A 131 2.69 -16.24 -6.08
N SER A 132 1.61 -17.01 -5.92
CA SER A 132 0.97 -17.71 -7.04
C SER A 132 0.32 -16.75 -8.05
N LEU A 133 -0.29 -15.64 -7.61
CA LEU A 133 -0.83 -14.61 -8.50
C LEU A 133 0.25 -13.88 -9.32
N VAL A 134 1.35 -13.47 -8.71
CA VAL A 134 2.42 -12.75 -9.43
C VAL A 134 3.18 -13.71 -10.36
N GLN A 135 3.39 -14.96 -9.96
CA GLN A 135 3.96 -15.99 -10.83
C GLN A 135 3.08 -16.30 -12.05
N ALA A 136 1.76 -16.19 -11.94
CA ALA A 136 0.84 -16.37 -13.07
C ALA A 136 0.79 -15.17 -14.05
N LEU A 137 1.42 -14.04 -13.70
CA LEU A 137 1.45 -12.82 -14.50
C LEU A 137 2.76 -12.60 -15.26
N GLY A 138 3.75 -13.48 -15.08
CA GLY A 138 5.01 -13.50 -15.82
C GLY A 138 5.07 -14.66 -16.81
#